data_AF-A0A948JQS0-F1
#
_entry.id   AF-A0A948JQS0-F1
#
_cell.length_a   1.000
_cell.length_b   1.000
_cell.length_c   1.000
_cell.angle_alpha   90.00
_cell.angle_beta   90.00
_cell.angle_gamma   90.00
#
_symmetry.space_group_name_H-M   'P 1'
#
loop_
_entity.id
_entity.type
_entity.pdbx_description
1 polymer ?
#
loop_
_entity_poly.entity_id
_entity_poly.type
_entity_poly.pdbx_seq_one_letter_code
_entity_poly.pdbx_strand_id
1 'polypeptide(L)' 'MTNHSAKIGIVTVSDRASAGIYEDLSGKAIIDTLKDYLTSDWQAEYRLIP' A
#
# COMPACT_ATOMS: atom_id res chain seq x y z
N MET A 1 -23.52 11.17 -10.94
CA MET A 1 -22.35 10.40 -11.42
C MET A 1 -21.83 9.63 -10.23
N THR A 2 -21.69 8.31 -10.31
CA THR A 2 -21.14 7.53 -9.18
C THR A 2 -19.63 7.69 -9.17
N ASN A 3 -19.11 8.41 -8.18
CA ASN A 3 -17.67 8.56 -7.94
C ASN A 3 -17.10 7.21 -7.49
N HIS A 4 -16.72 6.35 -8.43
CA HIS A 4 -16.00 5.12 -8.13
C HIS A 4 -14.51 5.42 -8.07
N SER A 5 -14.04 5.75 -6.86
CA SER A 5 -12.61 5.83 -6.55
C SER A 5 -11.95 4.47 -6.76
N ALA A 6 -10.78 4.44 -7.39
CA ALA A 6 -10.02 3.21 -7.57
C ALA A 6 -9.59 2.64 -6.20
N LYS A 7 -9.64 1.31 -6.04
CA LYS A 7 -9.09 0.62 -4.87
C LYS A 7 -7.84 -0.14 -5.29
N ILE A 8 -6.72 0.11 -4.62
CA ILE A 8 -5.43 -0.45 -5.01
C ILE A 8 -4.86 -1.26 -3.84
N GLY A 9 -4.71 -2.56 -4.06
CA GLY A 9 -4.13 -3.48 -3.10
C GLY A 9 -2.61 -3.40 -3.06
N ILE A 10 -2.04 -3.34 -1.86
CA ILE A 10 -0.59 -3.32 -1.62
C ILE A 10 -0.30 -4.43 -0.61
N VAL A 11 0.38 -5.48 -1.08
CA VAL A 11 0.71 -6.65 -0.25
C VAL A 11 2.20 -6.76 -0.12
N THR A 12 2.71 -6.54 1.10
CA THR A 12 4.09 -6.84 1.45
C THR A 12 4.16 -8.25 2.03
N VAL A 13 5.05 -9.07 1.47
CA VAL A 13 5.35 -10.42 1.96
C VAL A 13 6.73 -10.40 2.60
N SER A 14 6.79 -10.60 3.91
CA SER A 14 8.05 -10.64 4.64
C SER A 14 7.89 -11.24 6.03
N ASP A 15 8.60 -12.34 6.27
CA ASP A 15 8.81 -12.96 7.57
C ASP A 15 9.25 -11.95 8.65
N ARG A 16 10.25 -11.12 8.34
CA ARG A 16 10.85 -10.17 9.27
C ARG A 16 9.95 -8.97 9.55
N ALA A 17 9.33 -8.37 8.53
CA ALA A 17 8.40 -7.27 8.79
C ALA A 17 7.12 -7.76 9.49
N SER A 18 6.56 -8.88 9.05
CA SER A 18 5.37 -9.46 9.69
C SER A 18 5.62 -9.88 11.14
N ALA A 19 6.86 -10.30 11.47
CA ALA A 19 7.30 -10.55 12.84
C ALA A 19 7.71 -9.28 13.62
N GLY A 20 7.67 -8.09 13.02
CA GLY A 20 8.06 -6.83 13.66
C GLY A 20 9.57 -6.66 13.89
N ILE A 21 10.41 -7.46 13.23
CA ILE A 21 11.88 -7.37 13.31
C ILE A 21 12.39 -6.09 12.61
N TYR A 22 11.74 -5.70 11.52
CA TYR A 22 11.91 -4.39 10.89
C TYR A 22 10.59 -3.80 10.42
N GLU A 23 10.55 -2.49 10.22
CA GLU A 23 9.41 -1.81 9.60
C GLU A 23 9.34 -2.10 8.10
N ASP A 24 8.11 -2.27 7.58
CA ASP A 24 7.89 -2.35 6.14
C ASP A 24 8.01 -0.98 5.46
N LEU A 25 9.26 -0.62 5.13
CA LEU A 25 9.55 0.59 4.34
C LEU A 25 9.08 0.45 2.88
N SER A 26 8.97 -0.78 2.36
CA SER A 26 8.61 -1.05 0.97
C SER A 26 7.13 -0.75 0.71
N GLY A 27 6.23 -1.27 1.55
CA GLY A 27 4.79 -0.99 1.46
C GLY A 27 4.48 0.50 1.60
N LYS A 28 5.20 1.18 2.50
CA LYS A 28 5.12 2.64 2.63
C LYS A 28 5.57 3.37 1.36
N ALA A 29 6.72 3.00 0.81
CA ALA A 29 7.24 3.61 -0.42
C ALA A 29 6.29 3.42 -1.62
N ILE A 30 5.62 2.27 -1.72
CA ILE A 30 4.60 2.03 -2.76
C ILE A 30 3.43 3.01 -2.59
N ILE A 31 2.90 3.16 -1.37
CA ILE A 31 1.81 4.10 -1.10
C ILE A 31 2.21 5.52 -1.48
N ASP A 32 3.39 5.96 -1.06
CA ASP A 32 3.86 7.33 -1.31
C ASP A 32 4.12 7.57 -2.81
N THR A 33 4.69 6.59 -3.51
CA THR A 33 4.86 6.66 -4.97
C THR A 33 3.51 6.77 -5.69
N LEU A 34 2.50 6.02 -5.26
CA LEU A 34 1.16 6.09 -5.87
C LEU A 34 0.46 7.42 -5.58
N LYS A 35 0.71 8.05 -4.42
CA LYS A 35 0.23 9.41 -4.15
C LYS A 35 0.87 10.43 -5.09
N ASP A 36 2.14 10.25 -5.42
CA ASP A 36 2.87 11.14 -6.33
C ASP A 36 2.43 10.95 -7.79
N TYR A 37 2.07 9.73 -8.18
CA TYR A 37 1.75 9.40 -9.58
C TYR A 37 0.29 9.60 -9.95
N LEU A 38 -0.64 9.27 -9.05
CA LEU A 38 -2.07 9.27 -9.36
C LEU A 38 -2.71 10.60 -8.98
N THR A 39 -3.28 11.27 -9.97
CA THR A 39 -3.99 12.54 -9.78
C THR A 39 -5.47 12.37 -9.46
N SER A 40 -6.03 11.18 -9.69
CA SER A 40 -7.42 10.84 -9.38
C SER A 40 -7.57 10.28 -7.97
N ASP A 41 -8.73 10.47 -7.34
CA ASP A 41 -9.03 9.84 -6.06
C ASP A 41 -8.86 8.31 -6.11
N TRP A 42 -8.18 7.77 -5.11
CA TRP A 42 -7.96 6.34 -4.93
C TRP A 42 -7.83 5.98 -3.44
N GLN A 43 -8.00 4.71 -3.12
CA GLN A 43 -7.88 4.16 -1.78
C GLN A 43 -6.86 3.01 -1.76
N ALA A 44 -5.90 3.07 -0.84
CA ALA A 44 -4.97 1.97 -0.58
C ALA A 44 -5.62 0.89 0.30
N GLU A 45 -5.45 -0.37 -0.08
CA GLU A 45 -5.81 -1.55 0.70
C GLU A 45 -4.52 -2.30 1.05
N TYR A 46 -3.97 -2.04 2.23
CA TYR A 46 -2.67 -2.56 2.64
C TYR A 46 -2.76 -3.88 3.42
N ARG A 47 -1.84 -4.80 3.14
CA ARG A 47 -1.63 -6.06 3.87
C ARG A 47 -0.13 -6.31 4.04
N LEU A 48 0.26 -6.68 5.25
CA LEU A 48 1.55 -7.29 5.55
C LEU A 48 1.31 -8.74 5.92
N ILE A 49 1.97 -9.67 5.23
CA ILE A 49 1.85 -11.11 5.47
C ILE A 49 3.23 -11.75 5.65
N PRO A 50 3.31 -12.88 6.40
CA PRO A 50 4.54 -13.66 6.53
C PRO A 50 5.07 -14.19 5.20
#